data_AF-A0A661KRS1-F1
#
_entry.id   AF-A0A661KRS1-F1
#
_cell.length_a   1.000
_cell.length_b   1.000
_cell.length_c   1.000
_cell.angle_alpha   90.00
_cell.angle_beta   90.00
_cell.angle_gamma   90.00
#
_symmetry.space_group_name_H-M   'P 1'
#
loop_
_entity.id
_entity.type
_entity.pdbx_description
1 polymer ?
#
loop_
_entity_poly.entity_id
_entity_poly.type
_entity_poly.pdbx_seq_one_letter_code
_entity_poly.pdbx_strand_id
1 'polypeptide(L)'
;MNPTKDEVRDYFIAVLNEEDDSLEMEPHCGRCDAHLNEDYYCENCRRNCLCLDIYCKTEVAYNKVTRLLSEQEQFKKFRAFKGLKE
;
A
#
# COMPACT_ATOMS: atom_id res chain seq x y z
N MET A 1 3.09 28.23 2.72
CA MET A 1 4.01 27.23 2.13
C MET A 1 3.15 26.22 1.41
N ASN A 2 3.28 26.12 0.09
CA ASN A 2 2.56 25.10 -0.69
C ASN A 2 3.20 23.74 -0.41
N PRO A 3 2.44 22.64 -0.27
CA PRO A 3 3.03 21.32 -0.15
C PRO A 3 3.92 21.08 -1.37
N THR A 4 5.21 20.88 -1.12
CA THR A 4 6.16 20.45 -2.15
C THR A 4 5.70 19.10 -2.69
N LYS A 5 5.86 18.92 -3.99
CA LYS A 5 5.42 17.79 -4.83
C LYS A 5 5.93 16.39 -4.42
N ASP A 6 6.42 16.21 -3.20
CA ASP A 6 7.37 15.16 -2.79
C ASP A 6 6.87 14.12 -1.79
N GLU A 7 5.60 14.12 -1.35
CA GLU A 7 5.16 13.11 -0.36
C GLU A 7 3.91 12.32 -0.75
N VAL A 8 3.50 12.41 -2.01
CA VAL A 8 2.37 11.61 -2.47
C VAL A 8 2.86 10.21 -2.85
N ARG A 9 2.92 9.34 -1.84
CA ARG A 9 3.40 7.97 -1.97
C ARG A 9 2.28 7.06 -2.47
N ASP A 10 2.63 6.27 -3.47
CA ASP A 10 1.79 5.18 -3.96
C ASP A 10 1.66 4.13 -2.87
N TYR A 11 0.52 3.43 -2.86
CA TYR A 11 0.17 2.63 -1.72
C TYR A 11 -0.62 1.37 -2.09
N PHE A 12 -0.56 0.39 -1.21
CA PHE A 12 -1.46 -0.75 -1.19
C PHE A 12 -2.58 -0.50 -0.20
N ILE A 13 -3.76 -1.02 -0.50
CA ILE A 13 -4.79 -1.30 0.49
C ILE A 13 -4.74 -2.79 0.79
N ALA A 14 -4.57 -3.15 2.05
CA ALA A 14 -4.46 -4.53 2.49
C ALA A 14 -5.69 -4.95 3.29
N VAL A 15 -6.23 -6.11 2.95
CA VAL A 15 -7.35 -6.77 3.64
C VAL A 15 -6.94 -8.21 3.92
N LEU A 16 -7.16 -8.67 5.15
CA LEU A 16 -7.00 -10.08 5.47
C LEU A 16 -8.35 -10.77 5.33
N ASN A 17 -8.39 -11.83 4.53
CA ASN A 17 -9.49 -12.76 4.52
C ASN A 17 -9.32 -13.73 5.71
N GLU A 18 -10.24 -13.67 6.68
CA GLU A 18 -10.17 -14.49 7.90
C GLU A 18 -10.54 -15.96 7.66
N GLU A 19 -11.20 -16.30 6.55
CA GLU A 19 -11.62 -17.67 6.25
C GLU A 19 -10.45 -18.54 5.77
N ASP A 20 -9.55 -17.98 4.96
CA ASP A 20 -8.42 -18.69 4.34
C ASP A 20 -7.05 -18.12 4.74
N ASP A 21 -7.03 -17.12 5.63
CA ASP A 21 -5.84 -16.40 6.09
C ASP A 21 -5.05 -15.75 4.93
N SER A 22 -5.69 -15.48 3.78
CA SER A 22 -5.05 -14.82 2.65
C SER A 22 -5.02 -13.30 2.83
N LEU A 23 -3.88 -12.68 2.48
CA LEU A 23 -3.72 -11.22 2.50
C LEU A 23 -3.89 -10.68 1.08
N GLU A 24 -5.01 -10.04 0.83
CA GLU A 24 -5.29 -9.34 -0.42
C GLU A 24 -4.65 -7.94 -0.37
N MET A 25 -3.94 -7.57 -1.43
CA MET A 25 -3.30 -6.25 -1.56
C MET A 25 -3.68 -5.59 -2.89
N GLU A 26 -4.38 -4.47 -2.80
CA GLU A 26 -4.85 -3.70 -3.95
C GLU A 26 -3.92 -2.49 -4.16
N PRO A 27 -3.22 -2.37 -5.31
CA PRO A 27 -2.32 -1.25 -5.55
C PRO A 27 -3.07 0.00 -6.04
N HIS A 28 -2.72 1.16 -5.50
CA HIS A 28 -3.31 2.46 -5.83
C HIS A 28 -2.26 3.53 -6.09
N CYS A 29 -2.54 4.38 -7.09
CA CYS A 29 -1.72 5.55 -7.38
C CYS A 29 -1.86 6.57 -6.25
N GLY A 30 -0.74 6.99 -5.66
CA GLY A 30 -0.78 7.99 -4.60
C GLY A 30 -1.40 9.32 -5.05
N ARG A 31 -1.20 9.67 -6.34
CA ARG A 31 -1.54 10.98 -6.91
C ARG A 31 -3.00 11.15 -7.31
N CYS A 32 -3.65 10.07 -7.76
CA CYS A 32 -5.02 10.13 -8.27
C CYS A 32 -5.93 9.04 -7.69
N ASP A 33 -5.44 8.27 -6.72
CA ASP A 33 -6.12 7.19 -6.00
C ASP A 33 -6.72 6.08 -6.87
N ALA A 34 -6.44 6.11 -8.17
CA ALA A 34 -6.85 5.10 -9.13
C ALA A 34 -6.13 3.79 -8.87
N HIS A 35 -6.87 2.68 -9.05
CA HIS A 35 -6.30 1.35 -9.03
C HIS A 35 -5.23 1.22 -10.12
N LEU A 36 -4.13 0.56 -9.78
CA LEU A 36 -3.03 0.30 -10.69
C LEU A 36 -3.23 -1.05 -11.36
N ASN A 37 -2.72 -1.20 -12.58
CA ASN A 37 -2.71 -2.51 -13.23
C ASN A 37 -1.64 -3.44 -12.62
N GLU A 38 -1.54 -4.65 -13.17
CA GLU A 38 -0.59 -5.69 -12.71
C GLU A 38 0.89 -5.25 -12.81
N ASP A 39 1.19 -4.29 -13.69
CA ASP A 39 2.53 -3.71 -13.87
C ASP A 39 2.78 -2.52 -12.91
N TYR A 40 1.88 -2.25 -11.97
CA TYR A 40 1.90 -1.06 -11.11
C TYR A 40 1.88 0.26 -11.89
N TYR A 41 1.35 0.24 -13.11
CA TYR A 41 1.23 1.41 -13.97
C TYR A 41 -0.12 2.10 -13.76
N CYS A 42 -0.06 3.42 -13.61
CA CYS A 42 -1.23 4.27 -13.50
C CYS A 42 -1.59 4.85 -14.87
N GLU A 43 -2.71 4.41 -15.45
CA GLU A 43 -3.21 4.93 -16.74
C GLU A 43 -3.55 6.43 -16.69
N ASN A 44 -4.07 6.91 -15.55
CA ASN A 44 -4.47 8.31 -15.38
C ASN A 44 -3.26 9.26 -15.29
N CYS A 45 -2.20 8.84 -14.59
CA CYS A 45 -0.98 9.64 -14.42
C CYS A 45 0.10 9.34 -15.45
N ARG A 46 -0.05 8.25 -16.21
CA ARG A 46 0.90 7.70 -17.18
C ARG A 46 2.30 7.49 -16.59
N ARG A 47 2.37 6.78 -15.45
CA ARG A 47 3.63 6.49 -14.74
C ARG A 47 3.60 5.13 -14.06
N ASN A 48 4.78 4.55 -13.84
CA ASN A 48 4.98 3.42 -12.93
C ASN A 48 4.98 3.91 -11.48
N CYS A 49 4.27 3.20 -10.62
CA CYS A 49 4.14 3.46 -9.19
C CYS A 49 4.94 2.42 -8.39
N LEU A 50 5.44 2.82 -7.21
CA LEU A 50 6.32 1.95 -6.40
C LEU A 50 5.62 1.24 -5.24
N CYS A 51 4.44 1.74 -4.84
CA CYS A 51 3.60 1.20 -3.75
C CYS A 51 4.37 0.76 -2.49
N LEU A 52 5.01 1.70 -1.79
CA LEU A 52 5.79 1.37 -0.59
C LEU A 52 5.00 1.51 0.71
N ASP A 53 3.86 2.19 0.68
CA ASP A 53 2.99 2.32 1.83
C ASP A 53 1.86 1.29 1.76
N ILE A 54 1.48 0.69 2.89
CA ILE A 54 0.45 -0.34 2.98
C ILE A 54 -0.58 0.11 4.02
N TYR A 55 -1.81 0.37 3.59
CA TYR A 55 -2.93 0.76 4.44
C TYR A 55 -3.79 -0.45 4.76
N CYS A 56 -3.77 -0.89 6.00
CA CYS A 56 -4.48 -2.10 6.44
C CYS A 56 -5.89 -1.73 6.93
N LYS A 57 -6.94 -2.28 6.28
CA LYS A 57 -8.34 -2.00 6.66
C LYS A 57 -8.70 -2.50 8.05
N THR A 58 -8.06 -3.57 8.52
CA THR A 58 -8.34 -4.20 9.82
C THR A 58 -7.07 -4.30 10.66
N GLU A 59 -7.27 -4.39 11.98
CA GLU A 59 -6.15 -4.60 12.92
C GLU A 59 -5.44 -5.94 12.69
N VAL A 60 -6.19 -6.98 12.33
CA VAL A 60 -5.64 -8.30 12.02
C VAL A 60 -4.71 -8.23 10.81
N ALA A 61 -5.13 -7.55 9.74
CA ALA A 61 -4.30 -7.32 8.56
C ALA A 61 -3.02 -6.52 8.92
N TYR A 62 -3.15 -5.47 9.74
CA TYR A 62 -2.02 -4.67 10.18
C TYR A 62 -0.98 -5.48 10.96
N ASN A 63 -1.44 -6.31 11.90
CA ASN A 63 -0.55 -7.15 12.71
C ASN A 63 0.18 -8.16 11.83
N LYS A 64 -0.52 -8.77 10.86
CA LYS A 64 0.09 -9.71 9.91
C LYS A 64 1.12 -9.04 9.02
N VAL A 65 0.78 -7.91 8.39
CA VAL A 65 1.71 -7.15 7.54
C VAL A 65 2.93 -6.71 8.33
N THR A 66 2.75 -6.10 9.51
CA THR A 66 3.86 -5.62 10.34
C THR A 66 4.82 -6.74 10.72
N ARG A 67 4.29 -7.94 11.01
CA ARG A 67 5.11 -9.13 11.25
C ARG A 67 5.90 -9.55 10.01
N LEU A 68 5.29 -9.58 8.83
CA LEU A 68 5.98 -9.91 7.58
C LEU A 68 7.10 -8.90 7.26
N LEU A 69 6.83 -7.61 7.49
CA LEU A 69 7.79 -6.53 7.26
C LEU A 69 9.00 -6.60 8.20
N SER A 70 8.81 -7.07 9.44
CA SER A 70 9.90 -7.16 10.43
C SER A 70 10.77 -8.40 10.26
N GLU A 71 10.22 -9.49 9.71
CA GLU A 71 10.93 -10.77 9.53
C GLU A 71 11.87 -10.77 8.31
N GLN A 72 11.65 -9.91 7.30
CA GLN A 72 12.37 -9.95 6.03
C GLN A 72 13.05 -8.63 5.69
N GLU A 73 14.38 -8.66 5.54
CA GLU A 73 15.20 -7.46 5.26
C GLU A 73 14.83 -6.77 3.94
N GLN A 74 14.39 -7.53 2.93
CA GLN A 74 13.95 -7.00 1.64
C GLN A 74 12.74 -6.06 1.75
N PHE A 75 11.99 -6.12 2.85
CA PHE A 75 10.80 -5.30 3.07
C PHE A 75 11.04 -4.05 3.92
N LYS A 76 12.30 -3.72 4.27
CA LYS A 76 12.65 -2.52 5.06
C LYS A 76 12.17 -1.18 4.47
N LYS A 77 11.89 -1.13 3.17
CA LYS A 77 11.40 0.07 2.49
C LYS A 77 9.88 0.25 2.58
N PHE A 78 9.16 -0.80 2.97
CA PHE A 78 7.72 -0.77 3.12
C PHE A 78 7.32 -0.24 4.49
N ARG A 79 6.15 0.40 4.55
CA ARG A 79 5.59 0.96 5.78
C ARG A 79 4.12 0.56 5.88
N ALA A 80 3.73 0.02 7.02
CA ALA A 80 2.34 -0.33 7.30
C ALA A 80 1.65 0.75 8.14
N PHE A 81 0.40 1.05 7.79
CA PHE A 81 -0.46 2.00 8.47
C PHE A 81 -1.79 1.31 8.84
N LYS A 82 -2.37 1.69 9.97
CA LYS A 82 -3.72 1.25 10.36
C LYS A 82 -4.76 2.18 9.72
N GLY A 83 -5.81 1.61 9.15
CA GLY A 83 -6.91 2.37 8.54
C GLY A 83 -6.69 2.67 7.06
N LEU A 84 -7.63 3.41 6.46
CA LEU A 84 -7.55 3.87 5.08
C LEU A 84 -6.70 5.15 4.98
N LYS A 85 -6.18 5.42 3.79
CA LYS A 85 -5.55 6.71 3.46
C LYS A 85 -6.61 7.81 3.55
N GLU A 86 -6.48 8.69 4.55
CA GLU A 86 -7.35 9.87 4.78
C GLU A 86 -7.06 11.02 3.80
#